data_AF-A0A846G4A5-F1
#
_entry.id   AF-A0A846G4A5-F1
#
_cell.length_a   1.000
_cell.length_b   1.000
_cell.length_c   1.000
_cell.angle_alpha   90.00
_cell.angle_beta   90.00
_cell.angle_gamma   90.00
#
_symmetry.space_group_name_H-M   'P 1'
#
loop_
_entity.id
_entity.type
_entity.pdbx_description
1 polymer ?
#
loop_
_entity_poly.entity_id
_entity_poly.type
_entity_poly.pdbx_seq_one_letter_code
_entity_poly.pdbx_strand_id
1 'polypeptide(L)'
;MEEYSKEIPENLRNVWSEVWQIFEPDNSWKDDQSKCTRIKEKLVYFSQDHYDTPEHIDKVIKALCRGVSLTQAAVDWQNPHIGDDSSPRKKHEKLRGIQWQLVIAYAGFEITAKGLMNYFERNTKPEIIRDFINKCKLPCYQKLEPPTPKEKSNLEKWLNKEDEAIADFLGVTAGDARIINQWLVNSQAVCNWEEAVKLAKALRNVTAHGFLQPTKVGQWKLKSSFRTLADNLAEIMTSGLRKLV
;
A
#
# COMPACT_ATOMS: atom_id res chain seq x y z
N MET A 1 19.39 9.75 14.54
CA MET A 1 18.54 10.03 13.36
C MET A 1 18.45 8.72 12.61
N GLU A 2 17.25 8.19 12.38
CA GLU A 2 17.07 7.08 11.42
C GLU A 2 17.30 7.68 10.03
N GLU A 3 18.31 7.18 9.32
CA GLU A 3 18.66 7.61 7.97
C GLU A 3 17.63 7.03 7.01
N TYR A 4 16.87 7.89 6.32
CA TYR A 4 15.85 7.45 5.37
C TYR A 4 16.52 7.03 4.07
N SER A 5 16.16 5.86 3.54
CA SER A 5 16.55 5.50 2.18
C SER A 5 15.81 6.39 1.19
N LYS A 6 16.54 7.24 0.48
CA LYS A 6 16.00 8.03 -0.65
C LYS A 6 15.76 7.18 -1.90
N GLU A 7 16.24 5.94 -1.89
CA GLU A 7 16.23 5.05 -3.04
C GLU A 7 14.83 4.62 -3.47
N ILE A 8 13.93 4.34 -2.51
CA ILE A 8 12.57 3.85 -2.82
C ILE A 8 11.72 4.93 -3.52
N PRO A 9 11.59 6.17 -2.98
CA PRO A 9 10.86 7.23 -3.67
C PRO A 9 11.46 7.60 -5.03
N GLU A 10 12.79 7.54 -5.17
CA GLU A 10 13.46 7.83 -6.44
C GLU A 10 13.23 6.74 -7.48
N ASN A 11 13.33 5.47 -7.08
CA ASN A 11 13.05 4.33 -7.96
C ASN A 11 11.61 4.34 -8.50
N LEU A 12 10.62 4.66 -7.65
CA LEU A 12 9.23 4.76 -8.08
C LEU A 12 9.02 5.90 -9.08
N ARG A 13 9.62 7.06 -8.82
CA ARG A 13 9.58 8.22 -9.73
C ARG A 13 10.21 7.91 -11.09
N ASN A 14 11.37 7.26 -11.08
CA ASN A 14 12.11 6.93 -12.30
C ASN A 14 11.33 5.93 -13.16
N VAL A 15 10.87 4.81 -12.59
CA VAL A 15 10.07 3.84 -13.37
C VAL A 15 8.76 4.45 -13.86
N TRP A 16 8.12 5.32 -13.08
CA TRP A 16 6.91 6.00 -13.54
C TRP A 16 7.19 6.91 -14.74
N SER A 17 8.31 7.62 -14.74
CA SER A 17 8.73 8.42 -15.89
C SER A 17 8.91 7.57 -17.16
N GLU A 18 9.52 6.38 -17.03
CA GLU A 18 9.69 5.44 -18.16
C GLU A 18 8.34 4.87 -18.63
N VAL A 19 7.45 4.52 -17.70
CA VAL A 19 6.09 4.05 -18.02
C VAL A 19 5.28 5.16 -18.70
N TRP A 20 5.43 6.41 -18.27
CA TRP A 20 4.73 7.54 -18.86
C TRP A 20 5.06 7.73 -20.35
N GLN A 21 6.30 7.47 -20.76
CA GLN A 21 6.73 7.55 -22.16
C GLN A 21 5.95 6.60 -23.09
N ILE A 22 5.40 5.50 -22.57
CA ILE A 22 4.52 4.59 -23.34
C ILE A 22 3.24 5.33 -23.77
N PHE A 23 2.78 6.26 -22.94
CA PHE A 23 1.55 7.01 -23.13
C PHE A 23 1.78 8.35 -23.84
N GLU A 24 3.02 8.81 -24.02
CA GLU A 24 3.35 10.04 -24.73
C GLU A 24 3.21 9.92 -26.27
N PRO A 25 2.78 10.98 -26.97
CA PRO A 25 2.23 12.24 -26.43
C PRO A 25 0.90 12.03 -25.71
N ASP A 26 0.61 12.90 -24.74
CA ASP A 26 -0.61 12.82 -23.92
C ASP A 26 -1.87 12.71 -24.78
N ASN A 27 -2.75 11.79 -24.37
CA ASN A 27 -4.01 11.47 -25.05
C ASN A 27 -3.86 10.94 -26.48
N SER A 28 -2.66 10.71 -27.01
CA SER A 28 -2.53 10.32 -28.42
C SER A 28 -3.09 8.92 -28.71
N TRP A 29 -3.36 8.09 -27.68
CA TRP A 29 -4.06 6.81 -27.84
C TRP A 29 -5.55 6.98 -28.13
N LYS A 30 -6.13 8.17 -27.98
CA LYS A 30 -7.57 8.39 -28.23
C LYS A 30 -7.94 8.22 -29.69
N ASP A 31 -7.03 8.59 -30.59
CA ASP A 31 -7.24 8.60 -32.03
C ASP A 31 -6.30 7.64 -32.78
N ASP A 32 -5.48 6.86 -32.05
CA ASP A 32 -4.48 5.94 -32.61
C ASP A 32 -4.70 4.50 -32.11
N GLN A 33 -5.37 3.71 -32.94
CA GLN A 33 -5.62 2.29 -32.65
C GLN A 33 -4.32 1.48 -32.55
N SER A 34 -3.30 1.80 -33.34
CA SER A 34 -2.03 1.08 -33.31
C SER A 34 -1.32 1.30 -31.98
N LYS A 35 -1.40 2.52 -31.44
CA LYS A 35 -0.90 2.83 -30.09
C LYS A 35 -1.69 2.11 -29.00
N CYS A 36 -3.03 2.05 -29.10
CA CYS A 36 -3.84 1.28 -28.16
C CYS A 36 -3.44 -0.21 -28.13
N THR A 37 -3.23 -0.82 -29.31
CA THR A 37 -2.78 -2.22 -29.40
C THR A 37 -1.39 -2.40 -28.76
N ARG A 38 -0.44 -1.51 -29.01
CA ARG A 38 0.90 -1.54 -28.37
C ARG A 38 0.84 -1.40 -26.84
N ILE A 39 -0.06 -0.55 -26.33
CA ILE A 39 -0.27 -0.42 -24.88
C ILE A 39 -0.86 -1.71 -24.32
N LYS A 40 -1.88 -2.28 -24.97
CA LYS A 40 -2.48 -3.56 -24.58
C LYS A 40 -1.44 -4.68 -24.53
N GLU A 41 -0.54 -4.77 -25.51
CA GLU A 41 0.54 -5.77 -25.55
C GLU A 41 1.43 -5.75 -24.30
N LYS A 42 1.61 -4.57 -23.68
CA LYS A 42 2.32 -4.45 -22.40
C LYS A 42 1.42 -4.83 -21.22
N LEU A 43 0.16 -4.44 -21.25
CA LEU A 43 -0.81 -4.74 -20.17
C LEU A 43 -1.19 -6.24 -20.09
N VAL A 44 -1.16 -6.98 -21.19
CA VAL A 44 -1.50 -8.42 -21.19
C VAL A 44 -0.53 -9.28 -20.37
N TYR A 45 0.64 -8.74 -20.03
CA TYR A 45 1.52 -9.35 -19.01
C TYR A 45 0.77 -9.56 -17.69
N PHE A 46 -0.09 -8.61 -17.31
CA PHE A 46 -0.86 -8.65 -16.07
C PHE A 46 -2.19 -9.37 -16.22
N SER A 47 -2.99 -9.03 -17.24
CA SER A 47 -4.28 -9.68 -17.48
C SER A 47 -4.58 -9.80 -18.98
N GLN A 48 -4.97 -11.00 -19.43
CA GLN A 48 -5.37 -11.21 -20.82
C GLN A 48 -6.67 -10.49 -21.18
N ASP A 49 -7.42 -10.04 -20.17
CA ASP A 49 -8.73 -9.39 -20.35
C ASP A 49 -8.61 -7.89 -20.69
N HIS A 50 -7.40 -7.36 -20.84
CA HIS A 50 -7.21 -5.97 -21.28
C HIS A 50 -7.68 -5.76 -22.72
N TYR A 51 -8.43 -4.68 -22.94
CA TYR A 51 -8.89 -4.25 -24.26
C TYR A 51 -8.01 -3.13 -24.82
N ASP A 52 -7.92 -3.05 -26.15
CA ASP A 52 -7.23 -2.00 -26.90
C ASP A 52 -8.19 -0.92 -27.38
N THR A 53 -9.24 -0.64 -26.60
CA THR A 53 -10.11 0.51 -26.86
C THR A 53 -9.59 1.76 -26.14
N PRO A 54 -9.73 2.95 -26.73
CA PRO A 54 -9.34 4.22 -26.10
C PRO A 54 -9.87 4.40 -24.67
N GLU A 55 -11.14 4.04 -24.43
CA GLU A 55 -11.81 4.19 -23.14
C GLU A 55 -11.19 3.27 -22.08
N HIS A 56 -10.83 2.04 -22.47
CA HIS A 56 -10.20 1.09 -21.58
C HIS A 56 -8.80 1.55 -21.18
N ILE A 57 -8.02 1.97 -22.16
CA ILE A 57 -6.67 2.50 -21.96
C ILE A 57 -6.69 3.75 -21.08
N ASP A 58 -7.61 4.69 -21.34
CA ASP A 58 -7.79 5.89 -20.51
C ASP A 58 -8.12 5.54 -19.05
N LYS A 59 -8.98 4.54 -18.83
CA LYS A 59 -9.32 4.05 -17.48
C LYS A 59 -8.11 3.49 -16.75
N VAL A 60 -7.30 2.67 -17.42
CA VAL A 60 -6.07 2.10 -16.85
C VAL A 60 -5.08 3.21 -16.52
N ILE A 61 -4.81 4.13 -17.44
CA ILE A 61 -3.89 5.25 -17.24
C ILE A 61 -4.32 6.11 -16.05
N LYS A 62 -5.60 6.46 -15.95
CA LYS A 62 -6.13 7.22 -14.80
C LYS A 62 -5.90 6.49 -13.46
N ALA A 63 -6.07 5.17 -13.45
CA ALA A 63 -5.75 4.37 -12.27
C ALA A 63 -4.25 4.45 -11.94
N LEU A 64 -3.36 4.27 -12.92
CA LEU A 64 -1.92 4.35 -12.72
C LEU A 64 -1.48 5.73 -12.23
N CYS A 65 -1.91 6.82 -12.89
CA CYS A 65 -1.59 8.19 -12.48
C CYS A 65 -2.00 8.45 -11.04
N ARG A 66 -3.25 8.08 -10.68
CA ARG A 66 -3.76 8.27 -9.32
C ARG A 66 -3.02 7.42 -8.30
N GLY A 67 -2.82 6.15 -8.61
CA GLY A 67 -2.18 5.18 -7.73
C GLY A 67 -0.73 5.55 -7.43
N VAL A 68 0.05 5.81 -8.48
CA VAL A 68 1.46 6.25 -8.37
C VAL A 68 1.56 7.57 -7.61
N SER A 69 0.73 8.56 -7.92
CA SER A 69 0.78 9.86 -7.23
C SER A 69 0.53 9.72 -5.72
N LEU A 70 -0.41 8.86 -5.31
CA LEU A 70 -0.68 8.60 -3.90
C LEU A 70 0.48 7.88 -3.21
N THR A 71 0.98 6.79 -3.81
CA THR A 71 2.08 6.02 -3.22
C THR A 71 3.36 6.85 -3.16
N GLN A 72 3.68 7.61 -4.22
CA GLN A 72 4.80 8.54 -4.25
C GLN A 72 4.67 9.59 -3.14
N ALA A 73 3.50 10.24 -3.02
CA ALA A 73 3.27 11.24 -1.96
C ALA A 73 3.43 10.63 -0.56
N ALA A 74 3.04 9.38 -0.36
CA ALA A 74 3.23 8.70 0.92
C ALA A 74 4.71 8.45 1.24
N VAL A 75 5.49 7.92 0.30
CA VAL A 75 6.91 7.61 0.55
C VAL A 75 7.80 8.86 0.55
N ASP A 76 7.41 9.93 -0.16
CA ASP A 76 8.07 11.23 -0.08
C ASP A 76 7.79 11.97 1.25
N TRP A 77 6.76 11.55 2.01
CA TRP A 77 6.39 12.20 3.27
C TRP A 77 7.31 11.81 4.44
N GLN A 78 8.58 12.24 4.40
CA GLN A 78 9.63 11.84 5.35
C GLN A 78 9.30 12.16 6.82
N ASN A 79 8.64 13.30 7.07
CA ASN A 79 8.26 13.74 8.41
C ASN A 79 6.73 13.86 8.52
N PRO A 80 6.00 12.73 8.55
CA PRO A 80 4.57 12.76 8.46
C PRO A 80 3.95 13.29 9.77
N HIS A 81 3.16 14.34 9.64
CA HIS A 81 2.46 15.01 10.74
C HIS A 81 1.15 15.61 10.22
N ILE A 82 0.13 15.63 11.07
CA ILE A 82 -1.19 16.20 10.72
C ILE A 82 -1.52 17.28 11.73
N GLY A 83 -1.75 18.51 11.25
CA GLY A 83 -1.99 19.67 12.10
C GLY A 83 -0.82 20.66 12.10
N ASP A 84 -0.94 21.72 12.89
CA ASP A 84 0.07 22.78 12.97
C ASP A 84 1.26 22.35 13.84
N ASP A 85 2.46 22.70 13.39
CA ASP A 85 3.72 22.39 14.06
C ASP A 85 3.86 23.04 15.44
N SER A 86 3.04 24.06 15.72
CA SER A 86 2.92 24.76 17.01
C SER A 86 2.04 24.04 18.05
N SER A 87 1.35 22.96 17.67
CA SER A 87 0.37 22.28 18.51
C SER A 87 0.99 21.61 19.76
N PRO A 88 0.36 21.72 20.94
CA PRO A 88 0.78 20.98 22.13
C PRO A 88 0.61 19.45 21.96
N ARG A 89 -0.10 19.00 20.92
CA ARG A 89 -0.34 17.59 20.59
C ARG A 89 0.61 17.03 19.54
N LYS A 90 1.72 17.73 19.26
CA LYS A 90 2.73 17.39 18.24
C LYS A 90 3.14 15.91 18.19
N LYS A 91 3.30 15.24 19.33
CA LYS A 91 3.65 13.81 19.39
C LYS A 91 2.53 12.92 18.85
N HIS A 92 1.28 13.21 19.21
CA HIS A 92 0.10 12.48 18.74
C HIS A 92 -0.14 12.71 17.24
N GLU A 93 0.03 13.95 16.79
CA GLU A 93 -0.11 14.34 15.38
C GLU A 93 0.94 13.69 14.48
N LYS A 94 2.20 13.59 14.93
CA LYS A 94 3.24 12.82 14.25
C LYS A 94 2.90 11.33 14.14
N LEU A 95 2.39 10.73 15.22
CA LEU A 95 1.96 9.33 15.22
C LEU A 95 0.80 9.10 14.25
N ARG A 96 -0.17 10.02 14.23
CA ARG A 96 -1.29 10.00 13.27
C ARG A 96 -0.81 10.17 11.83
N GLY A 97 0.16 11.06 11.60
CA GLY A 97 0.81 11.21 10.29
C GLY A 97 1.41 9.90 9.80
N ILE A 98 2.19 9.20 10.63
CA ILE A 98 2.77 7.88 10.28
C ILE A 98 1.68 6.86 9.92
N GLN A 99 0.56 6.85 10.66
CA GLN A 99 -0.55 5.97 10.32
C GLN A 99 -1.14 6.28 8.94
N TRP A 100 -1.41 7.57 8.67
CA TRP A 100 -1.97 8.00 7.39
C TRP A 100 -1.01 7.83 6.22
N GLN A 101 0.29 7.88 6.45
CA GLN A 101 1.29 7.53 5.44
C GLN A 101 1.04 6.12 4.89
N LEU A 102 0.88 5.11 5.76
CA LEU A 102 0.56 3.74 5.34
C LEU A 102 -0.81 3.65 4.64
N VAL A 103 -1.82 4.37 5.15
CA VAL A 103 -3.16 4.39 4.55
C VAL A 103 -3.10 4.90 3.11
N ILE A 104 -2.37 6.00 2.87
CA ILE A 104 -2.21 6.60 1.55
C ILE A 104 -1.40 5.67 0.63
N ALA A 105 -0.28 5.11 1.14
CA ALA A 105 0.54 4.17 0.38
C ALA A 105 -0.25 2.95 -0.09
N TYR A 106 -1.05 2.35 0.80
CA TYR A 106 -1.90 1.20 0.49
C TYR A 106 -2.98 1.55 -0.52
N ALA A 107 -3.63 2.71 -0.39
CA ALA A 107 -4.65 3.16 -1.34
C ALA A 107 -4.06 3.34 -2.75
N GLY A 108 -2.87 3.96 -2.85
CA GLY A 108 -2.18 4.10 -4.12
C GLY A 108 -1.78 2.76 -4.74
N PHE A 109 -1.19 1.87 -3.92
CA PHE A 109 -0.85 0.50 -4.30
C PHE A 109 -2.04 -0.28 -4.83
N GLU A 110 -3.15 -0.27 -4.10
CA GLU A 110 -4.35 -1.03 -4.46
C GLU A 110 -4.94 -0.53 -5.79
N ILE A 111 -5.01 0.80 -6.01
CA ILE A 111 -5.50 1.37 -7.26
C ILE A 111 -4.61 0.95 -8.44
N THR A 112 -3.28 1.01 -8.29
CA THR A 112 -2.34 0.60 -9.35
C THR A 112 -2.45 -0.89 -9.65
N ALA A 113 -2.44 -1.73 -8.61
CA ALA A 113 -2.57 -3.19 -8.76
C ALA A 113 -3.86 -3.56 -9.49
N LYS A 114 -4.98 -2.92 -9.13
CA LYS A 114 -6.28 -3.09 -9.79
C LYS A 114 -6.28 -2.64 -11.25
N GLY A 115 -5.67 -1.49 -11.54
CA GLY A 115 -5.54 -0.98 -12.90
C GLY A 115 -4.77 -1.94 -13.80
N LEU A 116 -3.65 -2.47 -13.30
CA LEU A 116 -2.82 -3.44 -14.03
C LEU A 116 -3.46 -4.82 -14.12
N MET A 117 -4.18 -5.28 -13.11
CA MET A 117 -4.84 -6.59 -13.12
C MET A 117 -6.22 -6.57 -13.79
N ASN A 118 -6.59 -5.45 -14.43
CA ASN A 118 -7.90 -5.24 -15.03
C ASN A 118 -9.09 -5.48 -14.07
N TYR A 119 -8.95 -5.11 -12.80
CA TYR A 119 -9.93 -5.43 -11.76
C TYR A 119 -10.54 -4.16 -11.15
N PHE A 120 -11.74 -3.78 -11.60
CA PHE A 120 -12.36 -2.50 -11.24
C PHE A 120 -13.55 -2.60 -10.27
N GLU A 121 -13.74 -3.74 -9.62
CA GLU A 121 -14.76 -3.87 -8.58
C GLU A 121 -14.40 -3.05 -7.34
N ARG A 122 -15.39 -2.70 -6.50
CA ARG A 122 -15.17 -1.86 -5.30
C ARG A 122 -14.20 -2.52 -4.31
N ASN A 123 -14.43 -3.79 -3.98
CA ASN A 123 -13.65 -4.53 -3.00
C ASN A 123 -12.60 -5.38 -3.71
N THR A 124 -11.33 -5.24 -3.32
CA THR A 124 -10.24 -6.03 -3.91
C THR A 124 -10.21 -7.42 -3.31
N LYS A 125 -10.36 -8.44 -4.15
CA LYS A 125 -10.22 -9.83 -3.72
C LYS A 125 -8.74 -10.16 -3.43
N PRO A 126 -8.43 -10.94 -2.37
CA PRO A 126 -7.05 -11.26 -2.01
C PRO A 126 -6.22 -11.91 -3.14
N GLU A 127 -6.85 -12.71 -3.98
CA GLU A 127 -6.23 -13.36 -5.13
C GLU A 127 -5.68 -12.37 -6.15
N ILE A 128 -6.37 -11.24 -6.39
CA ILE A 128 -5.90 -10.20 -7.33
C ILE A 128 -4.57 -9.61 -6.87
N ILE A 129 -4.45 -9.33 -5.57
CA ILE A 129 -3.23 -8.81 -4.96
C ILE A 129 -2.11 -9.85 -5.00
N ARG A 130 -2.41 -11.10 -4.67
CA ARG A 130 -1.44 -12.20 -4.73
C ARG A 130 -0.92 -12.41 -6.15
N ASP A 131 -1.80 -12.42 -7.14
CA ASP A 131 -1.42 -12.62 -8.54
C ASP A 131 -0.60 -11.44 -9.07
N PHE A 132 -0.93 -10.21 -8.67
CA PHE A 132 -0.11 -9.04 -8.94
C PHE A 132 1.31 -9.17 -8.35
N ILE A 133 1.42 -9.52 -7.06
CA ILE A 133 2.71 -9.72 -6.37
C ILE A 133 3.55 -10.79 -7.10
N ASN A 134 2.94 -11.92 -7.49
CA ASN A 134 3.62 -12.99 -8.22
C ASN A 134 4.20 -12.54 -9.57
N LYS A 135 3.58 -11.55 -10.21
CA LYS A 135 4.05 -10.96 -11.48
C LYS A 135 5.16 -9.94 -11.30
N CYS A 136 5.38 -9.41 -10.10
CA CYS A 136 6.37 -8.35 -9.87
C CYS A 136 7.83 -8.84 -9.91
N LYS A 137 8.10 -10.15 -9.77
CA LYS A 137 9.46 -10.73 -9.63
C LYS A 137 10.29 -10.01 -8.55
N LEU A 138 9.75 -9.98 -7.34
CA LEU A 138 10.33 -9.26 -6.20
C LEU A 138 11.58 -9.98 -5.66
N PRO A 139 12.52 -9.25 -5.02
CA PRO A 139 13.62 -9.87 -4.30
C PRO A 139 13.12 -10.70 -3.10
N CYS A 140 14.01 -11.46 -2.49
CA CYS A 140 13.71 -12.12 -1.22
C CYS A 140 13.25 -11.09 -0.19
N TYR A 141 12.09 -11.34 0.41
CA TYR A 141 11.52 -10.41 1.37
C TYR A 141 12.39 -10.32 2.63
N GLN A 142 12.72 -9.11 3.04
CA GLN A 142 13.35 -8.87 4.33
C GLN A 142 12.29 -9.01 5.42
N LYS A 143 12.42 -10.07 6.21
CA LYS A 143 11.51 -10.42 7.30
C LYS A 143 11.21 -9.21 8.19
N LEU A 144 9.93 -8.92 8.41
CA LEU A 144 9.49 -7.85 9.31
C LEU A 144 9.24 -8.44 10.70
N GLU A 145 10.20 -8.21 11.58
CA GLU A 145 10.10 -8.64 12.97
C GLU A 145 8.94 -7.92 13.70
N PRO A 146 8.28 -8.62 14.64
CA PRO A 146 7.27 -8.01 15.48
C PRO A 146 7.91 -6.95 16.38
N PRO A 147 7.18 -5.89 16.73
CA PRO A 147 7.68 -4.88 17.64
C PRO A 147 7.76 -5.43 19.07
N THR A 148 8.58 -4.81 19.91
CA THR A 148 8.71 -5.15 21.33
C THR A 148 7.98 -4.12 22.20
N PRO A 149 6.64 -4.22 22.36
CA PRO A 149 5.88 -3.29 23.19
C PRO A 149 6.37 -3.33 24.63
N LYS A 150 6.30 -2.19 25.34
CA LYS A 150 6.68 -2.13 26.76
C LYS A 150 5.71 -2.91 27.66
N GLU A 151 4.44 -2.98 27.28
CA GLU A 151 3.37 -3.68 28.01
C GLU A 151 2.53 -4.51 27.03
N LYS A 152 2.42 -5.83 27.27
CA LYS A 152 1.66 -6.78 26.44
C LYS A 152 0.22 -7.02 26.95
N SER A 153 -0.06 -6.77 28.22
CA SER A 153 -1.36 -7.09 28.86
C SER A 153 -2.57 -6.37 28.23
N ASN A 154 -2.37 -5.15 27.73
CA ASN A 154 -3.41 -4.38 27.04
C ASN A 154 -3.56 -4.74 25.55
N LEU A 155 -2.62 -5.52 25.00
CA LEU A 155 -2.60 -5.87 23.59
C LEU A 155 -3.50 -7.08 23.30
N GLU A 156 -3.41 -8.12 24.15
CA GLU A 156 -4.28 -9.31 24.04
C GLU A 156 -5.76 -8.96 24.24
N LYS A 157 -6.06 -8.01 25.13
CA LYS A 157 -7.43 -7.54 25.38
C LYS A 157 -8.01 -6.76 24.18
N TRP A 158 -7.18 -5.95 23.53
CA TRP A 158 -7.57 -5.11 22.39
C TRP A 158 -8.03 -5.94 21.17
N LEU A 159 -7.58 -7.19 21.03
CA LEU A 159 -8.00 -8.06 19.94
C LEU A 159 -9.05 -9.11 20.33
N ASN A 160 -9.21 -9.45 21.62
CA ASN A 160 -9.90 -10.69 21.98
C ASN A 160 -11.25 -10.59 22.72
N LYS A 161 -11.65 -9.49 23.41
CA LYS A 161 -12.79 -9.63 24.37
C LYS A 161 -13.82 -8.52 24.55
N GLU A 162 -13.61 -7.28 24.11
CA GLU A 162 -14.67 -6.24 24.19
C GLU A 162 -14.90 -5.51 22.85
N ASP A 163 -14.05 -5.79 21.87
CA ASP A 163 -13.99 -5.07 20.61
C ASP A 163 -14.33 -5.93 19.39
N GLU A 164 -14.73 -7.21 19.52
CA GLU A 164 -15.19 -7.98 18.34
C GLU A 164 -16.40 -7.31 17.67
N ALA A 165 -17.35 -6.82 18.46
CA ALA A 165 -18.49 -6.06 17.94
C ALA A 165 -18.08 -4.73 17.30
N ILE A 166 -17.04 -4.06 17.83
CA ILE A 166 -16.53 -2.80 17.30
C ILE A 166 -15.67 -3.03 16.06
N ALA A 167 -14.85 -4.08 16.03
CA ALA A 167 -14.05 -4.53 14.90
C ALA A 167 -14.97 -4.94 13.73
N ASP A 168 -16.02 -5.70 14.01
CA ASP A 168 -17.07 -6.04 13.04
C ASP A 168 -17.81 -4.79 12.56
N PHE A 169 -18.21 -3.90 13.48
CA PHE A 169 -18.87 -2.62 13.14
C PHE A 169 -17.99 -1.71 12.27
N LEU A 170 -16.68 -1.70 12.53
CA LEU A 170 -15.69 -0.90 11.82
C LEU A 170 -15.13 -1.60 10.57
N GLY A 171 -15.62 -2.80 10.21
CA GLY A 171 -15.21 -3.51 8.99
C GLY A 171 -13.80 -4.08 9.03
N VAL A 172 -13.24 -4.33 10.22
CA VAL A 172 -12.02 -5.10 10.41
C VAL A 172 -12.40 -6.57 10.25
N THR A 173 -11.97 -7.18 9.15
CA THR A 173 -12.35 -8.58 8.87
C THR A 173 -11.66 -9.54 9.85
N ALA A 174 -12.23 -10.73 10.05
CA ALA A 174 -11.57 -11.80 10.81
C ALA A 174 -10.15 -12.10 10.30
N GLY A 175 -9.90 -11.92 9.00
CA GLY A 175 -8.56 -12.03 8.40
C GLY A 175 -7.60 -10.93 8.85
N ASP A 176 -8.06 -9.69 8.96
CA ASP A 176 -7.27 -8.53 9.42
C ASP A 176 -6.90 -8.70 10.90
N ALA A 177 -7.87 -9.07 11.75
CA ALA A 177 -7.62 -9.34 13.18
C ALA A 177 -6.62 -10.47 13.37
N ARG A 178 -6.74 -11.56 12.59
CA ARG A 178 -5.85 -12.73 12.68
C ARG A 178 -4.40 -12.36 12.37
N ILE A 179 -4.13 -11.64 11.28
CA ILE A 179 -2.74 -11.32 10.91
C ILE A 179 -2.11 -10.32 11.88
N ILE A 180 -2.88 -9.36 12.40
CA ILE A 180 -2.41 -8.45 13.45
C ILE A 180 -2.12 -9.25 14.73
N ASN A 181 -2.98 -10.19 15.12
CA ASN A 181 -2.76 -11.03 16.31
C ASN A 181 -1.50 -11.90 16.18
N GLN A 182 -1.33 -12.56 15.04
CA GLN A 182 -0.14 -13.37 14.76
C GLN A 182 1.14 -12.53 14.88
N TRP A 183 1.15 -11.38 14.22
CA TRP A 183 2.32 -10.53 14.21
C TRP A 183 2.58 -9.85 15.55
N LEU A 184 1.59 -9.14 16.08
CA LEU A 184 1.77 -8.25 17.22
C LEU A 184 1.71 -8.96 18.57
N VAL A 185 0.79 -9.92 18.75
CA VAL A 185 0.58 -10.64 20.02
C VAL A 185 1.46 -11.88 20.07
N ASN A 186 1.32 -12.78 19.09
CA ASN A 186 2.04 -14.04 19.07
C ASN A 186 3.51 -13.87 18.67
N SER A 187 3.94 -12.64 18.35
CA SER A 187 5.32 -12.31 18.00
C SER A 187 5.83 -13.16 16.81
N GLN A 188 4.94 -13.45 15.86
CA GLN A 188 5.28 -14.15 14.63
C GLN A 188 5.66 -13.14 13.56
N ALA A 189 6.87 -13.21 13.07
CA ALA A 189 7.29 -12.28 12.04
C ALA A 189 6.60 -12.55 10.69
N VAL A 190 6.50 -11.49 9.89
CA VAL A 190 6.07 -11.56 8.49
C VAL A 190 7.27 -11.96 7.65
N CYS A 191 7.13 -13.03 6.86
CA CYS A 191 8.26 -13.66 6.16
C CYS A 191 8.19 -13.54 4.64
N ASN A 192 7.11 -13.00 4.08
CA ASN A 192 6.95 -12.83 2.64
C ASN A 192 6.13 -11.58 2.28
N TRP A 193 6.18 -11.20 1.00
CA TRP A 193 5.48 -10.03 0.45
C TRP A 193 3.97 -10.10 0.60
N GLU A 194 3.36 -11.28 0.44
CA GLU A 194 1.90 -11.44 0.54
C GLU A 194 1.41 -11.16 1.97
N GLU A 195 2.10 -11.70 2.97
CA GLU A 195 1.84 -11.41 4.39
C GLU A 195 2.08 -9.93 4.71
N ALA A 196 3.13 -9.32 4.15
CA ALA A 196 3.40 -7.89 4.35
C ALA A 196 2.25 -7.02 3.83
N VAL A 197 1.72 -7.32 2.64
CA VAL A 197 0.57 -6.58 2.07
C VAL A 197 -0.71 -6.84 2.86
N LYS A 198 -0.94 -8.08 3.33
CA LYS A 198 -2.07 -8.39 4.22
C LYS A 198 -1.97 -7.61 5.53
N LEU A 199 -0.79 -7.53 6.13
CA LEU A 199 -0.58 -6.77 7.36
C LEU A 199 -0.77 -5.27 7.12
N ALA A 200 -0.25 -4.74 6.00
CA ALA A 200 -0.45 -3.35 5.60
C ALA A 200 -1.94 -3.02 5.43
N LYS A 201 -2.71 -3.89 4.78
CA LYS A 201 -4.17 -3.77 4.64
C LYS A 201 -4.85 -3.75 6.01
N ALA A 202 -4.52 -4.70 6.87
CA ALA A 202 -5.11 -4.82 8.20
C ALA A 202 -4.84 -3.56 9.03
N LEU A 203 -3.58 -3.08 9.05
CA LEU A 203 -3.17 -1.85 9.73
C LEU A 203 -3.83 -0.59 9.14
N ARG A 204 -4.00 -0.54 7.81
CA ARG A 204 -4.76 0.51 7.12
C ARG A 204 -6.21 0.51 7.57
N ASN A 205 -6.86 -0.66 7.67
CA ASN A 205 -8.27 -0.76 8.07
C ASN A 205 -8.45 -0.29 9.52
N VAL A 206 -7.71 -0.85 10.47
CA VAL A 206 -7.82 -0.43 11.88
C VAL A 206 -7.45 1.06 12.08
N THR A 207 -6.60 1.63 11.22
CA THR A 207 -6.30 3.07 11.23
C THR A 207 -7.47 3.89 10.67
N ALA A 208 -7.91 3.58 9.45
CA ALA A 208 -8.91 4.38 8.73
C ALA A 208 -10.26 4.41 9.46
N HIS A 209 -10.58 3.32 10.16
CA HIS A 209 -11.79 3.20 10.97
C HIS A 209 -11.62 3.69 12.42
N GLY A 210 -10.43 4.16 12.80
CA GLY A 210 -10.16 4.74 14.12
C GLY A 210 -9.98 3.72 15.25
N PHE A 211 -9.95 2.43 14.94
CA PHE A 211 -9.74 1.34 15.92
C PHE A 211 -8.34 1.37 16.54
N LEU A 212 -7.32 1.71 15.75
CA LEU A 212 -5.94 1.88 16.22
C LEU A 212 -5.66 3.35 16.54
N GLN A 213 -5.62 3.68 17.82
CA GLN A 213 -5.30 5.03 18.28
C GLN A 213 -3.81 5.39 18.07
N PRO A 214 -3.48 6.65 17.74
CA PRO A 214 -2.08 7.08 17.56
C PRO A 214 -1.19 6.84 18.78
N THR A 215 -1.75 6.96 19.99
CA THR A 215 -1.02 6.70 21.24
C THR A 215 -0.54 5.25 21.32
N LYS A 216 -1.34 4.28 20.86
CA LYS A 216 -0.99 2.85 20.80
C LYS A 216 0.15 2.58 19.83
N VAL A 217 0.19 3.25 18.68
CA VAL A 217 1.33 3.19 17.73
C VAL A 217 2.65 3.53 18.43
N GLY A 218 2.63 4.54 19.30
CA GLY A 218 3.78 4.92 20.11
C GLY A 218 4.12 3.91 21.22
N GLN A 219 3.12 3.47 21.98
CA GLN A 219 3.29 2.51 23.10
C GLN A 219 3.76 1.14 22.62
N TRP A 220 3.26 0.69 21.48
CA TRP A 220 3.57 -0.60 20.86
C TRP A 220 4.74 -0.54 19.88
N LYS A 221 5.42 0.61 19.77
CA LYS A 221 6.60 0.82 18.90
C LYS A 221 6.35 0.46 17.42
N LEU A 222 5.16 0.75 16.89
CA LEU A 222 4.79 0.37 15.51
C LEU A 222 5.37 1.30 14.43
N LYS A 223 6.02 2.40 14.82
CA LYS A 223 6.42 3.47 13.88
C LYS A 223 7.27 2.96 12.71
N SER A 224 8.31 2.17 13.00
CA SER A 224 9.20 1.61 11.98
C SER A 224 8.44 0.66 11.08
N SER A 225 7.62 -0.24 11.65
CA SER A 225 6.82 -1.19 10.87
C SER A 225 5.84 -0.50 9.92
N PHE A 226 5.17 0.58 10.33
CA PHE A 226 4.30 1.35 9.44
C PHE A 226 5.05 1.92 8.24
N ARG A 227 6.27 2.43 8.47
CA ARG A 227 7.13 2.97 7.40
C ARG A 227 7.61 1.87 6.47
N THR A 228 8.17 0.80 7.03
CA THR A 228 8.62 -0.37 6.26
C THR A 228 7.49 -0.93 5.39
N LEU A 229 6.26 -1.01 5.91
CA LEU A 229 5.12 -1.46 5.10
C LEU A 229 4.75 -0.47 3.99
N ALA A 230 4.83 0.84 4.22
CA ALA A 230 4.60 1.84 3.17
C ALA A 230 5.68 1.75 2.07
N ASP A 231 6.94 1.58 2.46
CA ASP A 231 8.08 1.39 1.58
C ASP A 231 7.96 0.09 0.76
N ASN A 232 7.58 -1.01 1.42
CA ASN A 232 7.30 -2.29 0.78
C ASN A 232 6.23 -2.17 -0.32
N LEU A 233 5.15 -1.40 -0.07
CA LEU A 233 4.09 -1.19 -1.06
C LEU A 233 4.60 -0.42 -2.29
N ALA A 234 5.48 0.56 -2.09
CA ALA A 234 6.14 1.28 -3.18
C ALA A 234 7.14 0.41 -3.95
N GLU A 235 7.87 -0.49 -3.26
CA GLU A 235 8.78 -1.44 -3.90
C GLU A 235 8.03 -2.45 -4.78
N ILE A 236 6.89 -2.97 -4.29
CA ILE A 236 6.03 -3.85 -5.08
C ILE A 236 5.50 -3.10 -6.30
N MET A 237 4.99 -1.88 -6.11
CA MET A 237 4.50 -1.05 -7.21
C MET A 237 5.58 -0.78 -8.26
N THR A 238 6.78 -0.39 -7.81
CA THR A 238 7.94 -0.14 -8.69
C THR A 238 8.26 -1.37 -9.52
N SER A 239 8.32 -2.54 -8.89
CA SER A 239 8.62 -3.81 -9.54
C SER A 239 7.54 -4.23 -10.55
N GLY A 240 6.27 -3.93 -10.26
CA GLY A 240 5.16 -4.11 -11.19
C GLY A 240 5.26 -3.17 -12.39
N LEU A 241 5.45 -1.87 -12.16
CA LEU A 241 5.60 -0.88 -13.24
C LEU A 241 6.77 -1.20 -14.17
N ARG A 242 7.87 -1.74 -13.64
CA ARG A 242 9.03 -2.20 -14.43
C ARG A 242 8.70 -3.31 -15.43
N LYS A 243 7.55 -3.97 -15.32
CA LYS A 243 7.11 -4.99 -16.31
C LYS A 243 6.48 -4.38 -17.55
N LEU A 244 6.13 -3.10 -17.50
CA LEU A 244 5.57 -2.39 -18.65
C LEU A 244 6.66 -1.80 -19.55
N VAL A 245 7.88 -1.62 -19.07
CA VAL A 245 8.98 -1.00 -19.83
C VAL A 245 9.78 -2.03 -20.59
#